data_AF-A0A8T5T5F8-F1
#
_entry.id   AF-A0A8T5T5F8-F1
#
_cell.length_a   1.000
_cell.length_b   1.000
_cell.length_c   1.000
_cell.angle_alpha   90.00
_cell.angle_beta   90.00
_cell.angle_gamma   90.00
#
_symmetry.space_group_name_H-M   'P 1'
#
loop_
_entity.id
_entity.type
_entity.pdbx_description
1 polymer ?
#
loop_
_entity_poly.entity_id
_entity_poly.type
_entity_poly.pdbx_seq_one_letter_code
_entity_poly.pdbx_strand_id
1 'polypeptide(L)'
;MFSSFALQIILGMFFLTILLFILIVVFILKKQKIDKNQDMIKNFDTYMAVLQYHMERAFEIVHKDQILIYSLEATGVPDDKFSEASSSFGNLVIKMMGPMLYDEFRYLYGGDDALLFNVIEYFNTKYETDEIRAAALDNLTTDEEEEK
;
A
#
# COMPACT_ATOMS: atom_id res chain seq x y z
N MET A 1 19.13 -3.70 64.35
CA MET A 1 19.05 -4.91 63.50
C MET A 1 17.69 -5.02 62.81
N PHE A 2 16.57 -4.91 63.54
CA PHE A 2 15.21 -5.01 62.98
C PHE A 2 14.86 -3.96 61.90
N SER A 3 15.38 -2.74 61.99
CA SER A 3 15.11 -1.67 61.00
C SER A 3 15.68 -1.96 59.61
N SER A 4 16.85 -2.61 59.52
CA SER A 4 17.49 -2.99 58.25
C SER A 4 16.70 -4.09 57.55
N PHE A 5 16.21 -5.07 58.30
CA PHE A 5 15.41 -6.18 57.77
C PHE A 5 14.05 -5.70 57.24
N ALA A 6 13.36 -4.82 57.97
CA ALA A 6 12.10 -4.23 57.51
C ALA A 6 12.27 -3.42 56.21
N LEU A 7 13.37 -2.67 56.08
CA LEU A 7 13.67 -1.90 54.87
C LEU A 7 13.90 -2.81 53.65
N GLN A 8 14.59 -3.94 53.82
CA GLN A 8 14.81 -4.92 52.75
C GLN A 8 13.49 -5.54 52.24
N ILE A 9 12.56 -5.85 53.14
CA ILE A 9 11.23 -6.38 52.76
C ILE A 9 10.45 -5.33 51.97
N ILE A 10 10.43 -4.07 52.43
CA ILE A 10 9.72 -2.98 51.74
C ILE A 10 10.29 -2.76 50.33
N LEU A 11 11.61 -2.75 50.18
CA LEU A 11 12.27 -2.65 48.87
C LEU A 11 11.94 -3.83 47.96
N GLY A 12 11.91 -5.06 48.50
CA GLY A 12 11.52 -6.26 47.75
C GLY A 12 10.07 -6.22 47.26
N MET A 13 9.14 -5.78 48.12
CA MET A 13 7.74 -5.57 47.74
C MET A 13 7.61 -4.51 46.65
N PHE A 14 8.32 -3.40 46.78
CA PHE A 14 8.32 -2.34 45.77
C PHE A 14 8.83 -2.84 44.42
N PHE A 15 9.94 -3.58 44.41
CA PHE A 15 10.48 -4.19 43.19
C PHE A 15 9.48 -5.18 42.56
N LEU A 16 8.82 -6.02 43.38
CA LEU A 16 7.80 -6.94 42.91
C LEU A 16 6.61 -6.20 42.28
N THR A 17 6.15 -5.09 42.87
CA THR A 17 5.06 -4.29 42.29
C THR A 17 5.44 -3.66 40.95
N ILE A 18 6.67 -3.16 40.80
CA ILE A 18 7.17 -2.63 39.52
C ILE A 18 7.24 -3.74 38.47
N LEU A 19 7.76 -4.91 38.84
CA LEU A 19 7.85 -6.05 37.92
C LEU A 19 6.45 -6.46 37.42
N LEU A 20 5.47 -6.53 38.33
CA LEU A 20 4.10 -6.89 38.00
C LEU A 20 3.46 -5.82 37.10
N PHE A 21 3.71 -4.53 37.37
CA PHE A 21 3.26 -3.44 36.51
C PHE A 21 3.83 -3.55 35.08
N ILE A 22 5.13 -3.81 34.95
CA ILE A 22 5.77 -4.00 33.63
C ILE A 22 5.14 -5.18 32.88
N LEU A 23 4.90 -6.30 33.56
CA LEU A 23 4.26 -7.47 32.96
C LEU A 23 2.84 -7.17 32.47
N ILE A 24 2.06 -6.43 33.25
CA ILE A 24 0.70 -5.99 32.84
C ILE A 24 0.79 -5.11 31.61
N VAL A 25 1.66 -4.11 31.59
CA VAL A 25 1.82 -3.21 30.44
C VAL A 25 2.20 -3.99 29.18
N VAL A 26 3.19 -4.88 29.27
CA VAL A 26 3.60 -5.74 28.15
C VAL A 26 2.45 -6.62 27.66
N PHE A 27 1.65 -7.18 28.57
CA PHE A 27 0.50 -8.00 28.22
C PHE A 27 -0.57 -7.20 27.47
N ILE A 28 -0.90 -5.99 27.97
CA ILE A 28 -1.87 -5.10 27.32
C ILE A 28 -1.40 -4.72 25.91
N LEU A 29 -0.14 -4.32 25.76
CA LEU A 29 0.43 -3.94 24.45
C LEU A 29 0.42 -5.11 23.46
N LYS A 30 0.77 -6.32 23.90
CA LYS A 30 0.70 -7.52 23.05
C LYS A 30 -0.74 -7.83 22.63
N LYS A 31 -1.69 -7.74 23.56
CA LYS A 31 -3.11 -7.96 23.27
C LYS A 31 -3.63 -6.96 22.25
N GLN A 32 -3.36 -5.66 22.43
CA GLN A 32 -3.74 -4.62 21.48
C GLN A 32 -3.19 -4.89 20.07
N LYS A 33 -1.93 -5.34 19.96
CA LYS A 33 -1.34 -5.70 18.67
C LYS A 33 -2.04 -6.90 18.02
N ILE A 34 -2.37 -7.93 18.79
CA ILE A 34 -3.10 -9.10 18.29
C ILE A 34 -4.50 -8.71 17.82
N ASP A 35 -5.22 -7.93 18.63
CA ASP A 35 -6.57 -7.47 18.30
C ASP A 35 -6.57 -6.64 17.00
N LYS A 36 -5.62 -5.71 16.85
CA LYS A 36 -5.43 -4.93 15.61
C LYS A 36 -5.16 -5.85 14.40
N ASN A 37 -4.29 -6.84 14.55
CA ASN A 37 -3.97 -7.77 13.46
C ASN A 37 -5.18 -8.61 13.05
N GLN A 38 -5.95 -9.09 14.02
CA GLN A 38 -7.18 -9.83 13.73
C GLN A 38 -8.21 -8.96 13.02
N ASP A 39 -8.33 -7.70 13.41
CA ASP A 39 -9.25 -6.77 12.76
C ASP A 39 -8.84 -6.46 11.32
N MET A 40 -7.54 -6.27 11.07
CA MET A 40 -7.00 -6.12 9.72
C MET A 40 -7.25 -7.36 8.84
N ILE A 41 -7.11 -8.57 9.40
CA ILE A 41 -7.40 -9.81 8.67
C ILE A 41 -8.89 -9.92 8.36
N LYS A 42 -9.77 -9.59 9.32
CA LYS A 42 -11.23 -9.66 9.12
C LYS A 42 -11.72 -8.65 8.09
N ASN A 43 -11.13 -7.47 8.05
CA ASN A 43 -11.52 -6.38 7.16
C ASN A 43 -10.59 -6.28 5.94
N PHE A 44 -9.80 -7.32 5.65
CA PHE A 44 -8.78 -7.30 4.60
C PHE A 44 -9.36 -6.90 3.24
N ASP A 45 -10.52 -7.45 2.86
CA ASP A 45 -11.18 -7.12 1.59
C ASP A 45 -11.57 -5.65 1.50
N THR A 46 -11.97 -5.05 2.62
CA THR A 46 -12.30 -3.61 2.68
C THR A 46 -11.04 -2.76 2.50
N TYR A 47 -9.93 -3.16 3.13
CA TYR A 47 -8.63 -2.52 2.92
C TYR A 47 -8.20 -2.60 1.46
N MET A 48 -8.30 -3.77 0.83
CA MET A 48 -7.97 -3.95 -0.58
C MET A 48 -8.85 -3.09 -1.49
N ALA A 49 -10.16 -3.02 -1.22
CA ALA A 49 -11.08 -2.18 -1.99
C ALA A 49 -10.72 -0.68 -1.90
N VAL A 50 -10.33 -0.20 -0.72
CA VAL A 50 -9.88 1.19 -0.53
C VAL A 50 -8.58 1.47 -1.30
N LEU A 51 -7.59 0.57 -1.22
CA LEU A 51 -6.35 0.72 -1.97
C LEU A 51 -6.62 0.72 -3.48
N GLN A 52 -7.42 -0.23 -3.95
CA GLN A 52 -7.81 -0.33 -5.35
C GLN A 52 -8.51 0.93 -5.84
N TYR A 53 -9.43 1.50 -5.06
CA TYR A 53 -10.08 2.76 -5.40
C TYR A 53 -9.05 3.89 -5.65
N HIS A 54 -8.05 4.04 -4.78
CA HIS A 54 -7.02 5.06 -4.97
C HIS A 54 -6.11 4.78 -6.18
N MET A 55 -5.78 3.51 -6.41
CA MET A 55 -5.00 3.10 -7.59
C MET A 55 -5.77 3.33 -8.89
N GLU A 56 -7.06 2.99 -8.96
CA GLU A 56 -7.91 3.26 -10.12
C GLU A 56 -7.96 4.76 -10.43
N ARG A 57 -8.21 5.58 -9.41
CA ARG A 57 -8.26 7.05 -9.59
C ARG A 57 -6.93 7.63 -10.03
N ALA A 58 -5.83 7.18 -9.45
CA ALA A 58 -4.51 7.65 -9.86
C ALA A 58 -4.19 7.22 -11.31
N PHE A 59 -4.59 6.01 -11.70
CA PHE A 59 -4.39 5.50 -13.06
C PHE A 59 -5.17 6.32 -14.07
N GLU A 60 -6.45 6.61 -13.82
CA GLU A 60 -7.26 7.47 -14.69
C GLU A 60 -6.63 8.84 -14.96
N ILE A 61 -6.00 9.43 -13.94
CA ILE A 61 -5.34 10.74 -14.04
C ILE A 61 -4.06 10.61 -14.87
N VAL A 62 -3.15 9.71 -14.47
CA VAL A 62 -1.85 9.56 -15.14
C VAL A 62 -2.02 9.08 -16.58
N HIS A 63 -2.97 8.18 -16.83
CA HIS A 63 -3.24 7.68 -18.17
C HIS A 63 -3.68 8.81 -19.09
N LYS A 64 -4.66 9.62 -18.68
CA LYS A 64 -5.13 10.77 -19.47
C LYS A 64 -4.04 11.79 -19.74
N ASP A 65 -3.20 12.07 -18.75
CA ASP A 65 -2.20 13.13 -18.86
C ASP A 65 -0.95 12.70 -19.64
N GLN A 66 -0.56 11.42 -19.57
CA GLN A 66 0.77 10.98 -20.01
C GLN A 66 0.79 9.77 -20.96
N ILE A 67 -0.25 8.95 -20.99
CA ILE A 67 -0.28 7.68 -21.75
C ILE A 67 -1.24 7.74 -22.93
N LEU A 68 -2.38 8.42 -22.77
CA LEU A 68 -3.52 8.38 -23.69
C LEU A 68 -3.14 8.67 -25.14
N ILE A 69 -2.24 9.62 -25.40
CA ILE A 69 -1.83 9.95 -26.77
C ILE A 69 -1.17 8.77 -27.47
N TYR A 70 -0.33 8.02 -26.76
CA TYR A 70 0.33 6.83 -27.29
C TYR A 70 -0.68 5.71 -27.55
N SER A 71 -1.63 5.52 -26.62
CA SER A 71 -2.71 4.53 -26.79
C SER A 71 -3.60 4.86 -28.00
N LEU A 72 -3.91 6.14 -28.24
CA LEU A 72 -4.69 6.60 -29.40
C LEU A 72 -3.94 6.43 -30.72
N GLU A 73 -2.62 6.61 -30.71
CA GLU A 73 -1.76 6.42 -31.88
C GLU A 73 -1.36 4.96 -32.09
N ALA A 74 -1.84 4.02 -31.25
CA ALA A 74 -1.43 2.62 -31.24
C ALA A 74 0.10 2.42 -31.11
N THR A 75 0.78 3.37 -30.46
CA THR A 75 2.23 3.33 -30.24
C THR A 75 2.57 2.94 -28.80
N GLY A 76 3.76 2.36 -28.62
CA GLY A 76 4.29 2.11 -27.29
C GLY A 76 4.78 3.41 -26.64
N VAL A 77 4.51 3.59 -25.35
CA VAL A 77 5.10 4.70 -24.58
C VAL A 77 6.62 4.49 -24.50
N PRO A 78 7.45 5.50 -24.83
CA PRO A 78 8.89 5.44 -24.66
C PRO A 78 9.28 5.12 -23.20
N ASP A 79 10.36 4.36 -23.01
CA ASP A 79 10.77 3.87 -21.68
C ASP A 79 10.98 4.98 -20.63
N ASP A 80 11.52 6.12 -21.05
CA ASP A 80 11.73 7.29 -20.20
C ASP A 80 10.40 7.90 -19.73
N LYS A 81 9.42 7.98 -20.63
CA LYS A 81 8.07 8.47 -20.34
C LYS A 81 7.26 7.48 -19.53
N PHE A 82 7.43 6.19 -19.78
CA PHE A 82 6.79 5.15 -18.99
C PHE A 82 7.30 5.15 -17.55
N SER A 83 8.61 5.30 -17.36
CA SER A 83 9.22 5.43 -16.02
C SER A 83 8.75 6.68 -15.28
N GLU A 84 8.65 7.83 -15.98
CA GLU A 84 8.10 9.07 -15.44
C GLU A 84 6.63 8.88 -14.99
N ALA A 85 5.81 8.21 -15.82
CA ALA A 85 4.42 7.93 -15.51
C ALA A 85 4.23 6.96 -14.35
N SER A 86 5.02 5.88 -14.31
CA SER A 86 5.00 4.89 -13.23
C SER A 86 5.37 5.53 -11.88
N SER A 87 6.43 6.36 -11.85
CA SER A 87 6.81 7.13 -10.66
C SER A 87 5.74 8.14 -10.25
N SER A 88 5.15 8.85 -11.22
CA SER A 88 4.09 9.84 -10.97
C SER A 88 2.84 9.16 -10.39
N PHE A 89 2.48 8.00 -10.92
CA PHE A 89 1.39 7.15 -10.44
C PHE A 89 1.61 6.73 -8.98
N GLY A 90 2.74 6.10 -8.66
CA GLY A 90 3.02 5.63 -7.30
C GLY A 90 2.97 6.77 -6.27
N ASN A 91 3.58 7.92 -6.62
CA ASN A 91 3.53 9.12 -5.79
C ASN A 91 2.11 9.67 -5.62
N LEU A 92 1.29 9.63 -6.67
CA LEU A 92 -0.09 10.10 -6.62
C LEU A 92 -0.95 9.19 -5.74
N VAL A 93 -0.82 7.86 -5.87
CA VAL A 93 -1.52 6.90 -5.01
C VAL A 93 -1.23 7.16 -3.53
N ILE A 94 0.05 7.33 -3.18
CA ILE A 94 0.46 7.65 -1.80
C ILE A 94 -0.14 8.97 -1.32
N LYS A 95 -0.10 10.02 -2.15
CA LYS A 95 -0.70 11.32 -1.82
C LYS A 95 -2.22 11.22 -1.62
N MET A 96 -2.91 10.41 -2.42
CA MET A 96 -4.37 10.24 -2.34
C MET A 96 -4.80 9.44 -1.12
N MET A 97 -4.02 8.45 -0.69
CA MET A 97 -4.26 7.72 0.56
C MET A 97 -4.05 8.60 1.79
N GLY A 98 -3.05 9.48 1.74
CA GLY A 98 -2.63 10.28 2.89
C GLY A 98 -1.89 9.45 3.95
N PRO A 99 -1.32 10.11 4.97
CA PRO A 99 -0.36 9.47 5.89
C PRO A 99 -0.96 8.36 6.76
N MET A 100 -2.22 8.52 7.18
CA MET A 100 -2.88 7.54 8.05
C MET A 100 -3.11 6.20 7.34
N LEU A 101 -3.72 6.22 6.15
CA LEU A 101 -3.95 5.01 5.37
C LEU A 101 -2.63 4.43 4.86
N TYR A 102 -1.68 5.28 4.48
CA TYR A 102 -0.34 4.84 4.07
C TYR A 102 0.32 3.98 5.16
N ASP A 103 0.31 4.43 6.42
CA ASP A 103 0.90 3.66 7.52
C ASP A 103 0.19 2.31 7.75
N GLU A 104 -1.12 2.26 7.55
CA GLU A 104 -1.89 1.02 7.66
C GLU A 104 -1.56 0.04 6.55
N PHE A 105 -1.50 0.49 5.29
CA PHE A 105 -1.10 -0.35 4.17
C PHE A 105 0.37 -0.75 4.24
N ARG A 106 1.25 0.14 4.65
CA ARG A 106 2.67 -0.17 4.90
C ARG A 106 2.82 -1.29 5.91
N TYR A 107 2.03 -1.26 6.98
CA TYR A 107 2.00 -2.34 7.96
C TYR A 107 1.46 -3.64 7.37
N LEU A 108 0.36 -3.56 6.61
CA LEU A 108 -0.31 -4.71 5.99
C LEU A 108 0.59 -5.45 4.99
N TYR A 109 1.31 -4.71 4.14
CA TYR A 109 2.23 -5.25 3.13
C TYR A 109 3.62 -5.60 3.70
N GLY A 110 3.89 -5.27 4.96
CA GLY A 110 5.17 -5.59 5.63
C GLY A 110 6.33 -4.65 5.28
N GLY A 111 6.06 -3.48 4.71
CA GLY A 111 7.07 -2.46 4.42
C GLY A 111 6.70 -1.54 3.26
N ASP A 112 7.48 -0.46 3.13
CA ASP A 112 7.34 0.53 2.06
C ASP A 112 7.58 -0.10 0.68
N ASP A 113 8.66 -0.88 0.54
CA ASP A 113 9.05 -1.50 -0.73
C ASP A 113 7.98 -2.47 -1.25
N ALA A 114 7.37 -3.26 -0.36
CA ALA A 114 6.34 -4.21 -0.73
C ALA A 114 5.04 -3.52 -1.16
N LEU A 115 4.64 -2.45 -0.45
CA LEU A 115 3.49 -1.64 -0.84
C LEU A 115 3.72 -0.99 -2.20
N LEU A 116 4.86 -0.31 -2.37
CA LEU A 116 5.22 0.35 -3.63
C LEU A 116 5.30 -0.65 -4.79
N PHE A 117 5.91 -1.81 -4.59
CA PHE A 117 5.97 -2.87 -5.60
C PHE A 117 4.57 -3.25 -6.08
N ASN A 118 3.62 -3.52 -5.16
CA ASN A 118 2.26 -3.90 -5.53
C ASN A 118 1.50 -2.78 -6.25
N VAL A 119 1.71 -1.53 -5.83
CA VAL A 119 1.13 -0.36 -6.49
C VAL A 119 1.67 -0.22 -7.92
N ILE A 120 2.98 -0.31 -8.11
CA ILE A 120 3.60 -0.21 -9.44
C ILE A 120 3.21 -1.41 -10.33
N GLU A 121 3.11 -2.61 -9.78
CA GLU A 121 2.67 -3.79 -10.51
C GLU A 121 1.23 -3.65 -11.02
N TYR A 122 0.35 -3.05 -10.21
CA TYR A 122 -1.00 -2.70 -10.64
C TYR A 122 -0.98 -1.76 -11.86
N PHE A 123 -0.12 -0.73 -11.85
CA PHE A 123 0.03 0.20 -12.97
C PHE A 123 0.50 -0.51 -14.25
N ASN A 124 1.51 -1.36 -14.14
CA ASN A 124 2.03 -2.14 -15.26
C ASN A 124 0.93 -3.04 -15.86
N THR A 125 0.23 -3.78 -15.01
CA THR A 125 -0.87 -4.67 -15.43
C THR A 125 -1.98 -3.90 -16.15
N LYS A 126 -2.38 -2.74 -15.62
CA LYS A 126 -3.41 -1.90 -16.23
C LYS A 126 -2.97 -1.28 -17.56
N TYR A 127 -1.69 -0.92 -17.70
CA TYR A 127 -1.15 -0.44 -18.97
C TYR A 127 -1.07 -1.55 -20.02
N GLU A 128 -0.64 -2.76 -19.64
CA GLU A 128 -0.56 -3.88 -20.57
C GLU A 128 -1.93 -4.29 -21.12
N THR A 129 -2.96 -4.18 -20.28
CA THR A 129 -4.36 -4.50 -20.61
C THR A 129 -5.17 -3.30 -21.10
N ASP A 130 -4.52 -2.23 -21.57
CA ASP A 130 -5.19 -1.04 -22.07
C ASP A 130 -6.05 -1.34 -23.32
N GLU A 131 -7.37 -1.37 -23.12
CA GLU A 131 -8.37 -1.64 -24.15
C GLU A 131 -8.35 -0.61 -25.29
N ILE A 132 -7.96 0.64 -25.01
CA ILE A 132 -7.89 1.70 -26.03
C ILE A 132 -6.81 1.38 -27.04
N ARG A 133 -5.63 0.97 -26.56
CA ARG A 133 -4.51 0.57 -27.44
C ARG A 133 -4.88 -0.68 -28.24
N ALA A 134 -5.55 -1.65 -27.62
CA ALA A 134 -5.99 -2.85 -28.30
C ALA A 134 -6.98 -2.54 -29.44
N ALA A 135 -7.96 -1.67 -29.19
CA ALA A 135 -8.92 -1.24 -30.21
C ALA A 135 -8.29 -0.39 -31.32
N ALA A 136 -7.33 0.49 -30.99
CA ALA A 136 -6.61 1.29 -31.99
C ALA A 136 -5.77 0.40 -32.93
N LEU A 137 -5.11 -0.62 -32.40
CA LEU A 137 -4.38 -1.62 -33.19
C LEU A 137 -5.31 -2.40 -34.13
N ASP A 138 -6.47 -2.85 -33.64
CA ASP A 138 -7.45 -3.62 -34.41
C ASP A 138 -7.99 -2.83 -35.63
N ASN A 139 -8.30 -1.54 -35.42
CA ASN A 139 -8.75 -0.65 -36.50
C ASN A 139 -7.67 -0.48 -37.58
N LEU A 140 -6.41 -0.25 -37.19
CA LEU A 140 -5.31 -0.10 -38.15
C LEU A 140 -5.10 -1.36 -38.99
N THR A 141 -5.22 -2.55 -38.39
CA THR A 141 -5.06 -3.81 -39.12
C THR A 141 -6.23 -4.11 -40.06
N THR A 142 -7.45 -3.69 -39.70
CA THR A 142 -8.65 -3.91 -40.52
C THR A 142 -8.61 -3.03 -41.77
N ASP A 143 -8.19 -1.77 -41.64
CA ASP A 143 -8.04 -0.84 -42.77
C ASP A 143 -7.02 -1.34 -43.82
N GLU A 144 -5.94 -2.02 -43.38
CA GLU A 144 -4.93 -2.61 -44.29
C GLU A 144 -5.43 -3.83 -45.08
N GLU A 145 -6.45 -4.52 -44.58
CA GLU A 145 -7.04 -5.69 -45.25
C GLU A 145 -8.12 -5.30 -46.27
N GLU A 146 -8.84 -4.18 -46.06
CA GLU A 146 -9.87 -3.69 -47.00
C GLU A 146 -9.29 -2.97 -48.23
N GLU A 147 -8.03 -2.51 -48.19
CA GLU A 147 -7.35 -1.87 -49.34
C GLU A 147 -6.65 -2.85 -50.31
N LYS A 148 -6.71 -4.17 -50.08
CA LYS A 148 -6.12 -5.21 -50.96
C LYS A 148 -7.16 -5.93 -51.82
#